data_AF-Q3KTL5-F1
#
_entry.id   AF-Q3KTL5-F1
#
_cell.length_a   1.000
_cell.length_b   1.000
_cell.length_c   1.000
_cell.angle_alpha   90.00
_cell.angle_beta   90.00
_cell.angle_gamma   90.00
#
_symmetry.space_group_name_H-M   'P 1'
#
loop_
_entity.id
_entity.type
_entity.pdbx_description
1 polymer ?
#
loop_
_entity_poly.entity_id
_entity_poly.type
_entity_poly.pdbx_seq_one_letter_code
_entity_poly.pdbx_strand_id
1 'polypeptide(L)' 'MSDITKEVEQIIQIAPTYLRLLLAHFKWDKDALIEFYFEHGKAYSYAQAGIIDPMDIPEIGSKNLVKKK' A
#
# COMPACT_ATOMS: atom_id res chain seq x y z
N MET A 1 18.36 -11.92 1.31
CA MET A 1 17.23 -11.48 0.46
C MET A 1 16.02 -11.03 1.28
N SER A 2 15.92 -11.42 2.55
CA SER A 2 14.90 -10.95 3.51
C SER A 2 15.24 -9.59 4.15
N ASP A 3 16.45 -9.09 3.89
CA ASP A 3 17.05 -7.95 4.58
C ASP A 3 16.38 -6.64 4.20
N ILE A 4 16.07 -6.45 2.91
CA ILE A 4 15.48 -5.22 2.36
C ILE A 4 14.10 -4.95 2.98
N THR A 5 13.27 -5.97 3.19
CA THR A 5 11.94 -5.77 3.80
C THR A 5 12.07 -5.35 5.27
N LYS A 6 13.03 -5.91 6.03
CA LYS A 6 13.27 -5.50 7.42
C LYS A 6 13.87 -4.11 7.52
N GLU A 7 14.79 -3.76 6.63
CA GLU A 7 15.44 -2.44 6.58
C GLU A 7 14.39 -1.35 6.34
N VAL A 8 13.49 -1.57 5.37
CA VAL A 8 12.45 -0.59 5.06
C VAL A 8 11.32 -0.61 6.11
N GLU A 9 11.05 -1.73 6.78
CA GLU A 9 10.11 -1.81 7.90
C GLU A 9 10.58 -0.99 9.12
N GLN A 10 11.89 -0.91 9.36
CA GLN A 10 12.42 -0.05 10.43
C GLN A 10 12.32 1.45 10.10
N ILE A 11 12.42 1.82 8.81
CA ILE A 11 12.34 3.21 8.33
C ILE A 11 10.88 3.64 8.24
N ILE A 12 10.04 2.78 7.67
CA ILE A 12 8.63 3.00 7.41
C ILE A 12 7.87 2.07 8.35
N GLN A 13 7.36 2.62 9.47
CA GLN A 13 6.64 1.87 10.50
C GLN A 13 5.23 1.43 10.03
N ILE A 14 5.18 0.53 9.05
CA ILE A 14 3.95 -0.03 8.47
C ILE A 14 4.03 -1.56 8.49
N ALA A 15 2.86 -2.21 8.42
CA ALA A 15 2.82 -3.67 8.44
C ALA A 15 3.61 -4.27 7.27
N PRO A 16 4.38 -5.35 7.50
CA PRO A 16 5.27 -5.93 6.49
C PRO A 16 4.51 -6.42 5.25
N THR A 17 3.23 -6.79 5.40
CA THR A 17 2.34 -7.15 4.30
C THR A 17 2.15 -6.01 3.30
N TYR A 18 1.85 -4.80 3.78
CA TYR A 18 1.67 -3.62 2.94
C TYR A 18 2.98 -3.18 2.31
N LEU A 19 4.05 -3.21 3.11
CA LEU A 19 5.38 -2.88 2.62
C LEU A 19 5.79 -3.80 1.45
N ARG A 20 5.48 -5.09 1.51
CA ARG A 20 5.74 -6.04 0.42
C ARG A 20 4.97 -5.68 -0.86
N LEU A 21 3.71 -5.26 -0.73
CA LEU A 21 2.86 -4.83 -1.85
C LEU A 21 3.40 -3.54 -2.49
N LEU A 22 3.78 -2.57 -1.66
CA LEU A 22 4.43 -1.33 -2.10
C LEU A 22 5.75 -1.61 -2.81
N LEU A 23 6.65 -2.37 -2.19
CA LEU A 23 7.91 -2.77 -2.82
C LEU A 23 7.68 -3.50 -4.14
N ALA A 24 6.69 -4.39 -4.23
CA ALA A 24 6.37 -5.07 -5.49
C ALA A 24 5.95 -4.08 -6.60
N HIS A 25 5.17 -3.04 -6.27
CA HIS A 25 4.79 -1.98 -7.21
C HIS A 25 6.00 -1.17 -7.69
N PHE A 26 6.93 -0.85 -6.79
CA PHE A 26 8.18 -0.14 -7.09
C PHE A 26 9.30 -1.05 -7.61
N LYS A 27 9.01 -2.29 -8.04
CA LYS A 27 10.00 -3.27 -8.53
C LYS A 27 11.15 -3.55 -7.55
N TRP A 28 10.87 -3.51 -6.25
CA TRP A 28 11.81 -3.70 -5.14
C TRP A 28 12.82 -2.56 -4.95
N ASP A 29 12.53 -1.39 -5.52
CA ASP A 29 13.36 -0.21 -5.34
C ASP A 29 13.05 0.47 -3.99
N LYS A 30 14.00 0.36 -3.04
CA LYS A 30 13.84 0.88 -1.69
C LYS A 30 13.97 2.41 -1.63
N ASP A 31 14.89 2.97 -2.42
CA ASP A 31 15.15 4.40 -2.44
C ASP A 31 13.96 5.14 -3.05
N ALA A 32 13.44 4.65 -4.19
CA ALA A 32 12.24 5.21 -4.80
C ALA A 32 11.01 5.13 -3.88
N LEU A 33 10.84 4.02 -3.16
CA LEU A 33 9.75 3.88 -2.19
C LEU A 33 9.89 4.88 -1.04
N ILE A 34 11.07 5.01 -0.45
CA ILE A 34 11.33 5.91 0.69
C ILE A 34 11.12 7.37 0.24
N GLU A 35 11.70 7.76 -0.89
CA GLU A 35 11.55 9.11 -1.46
C GLU A 35 10.08 9.44 -1.70
N PHE A 36 9.36 8.56 -2.40
CA PHE A 36 7.94 8.75 -2.70
C PHE A 36 7.06 8.78 -1.44
N TYR A 37 7.37 7.93 -0.46
CA TYR A 37 6.64 7.86 0.80
C TYR A 37 6.84 9.12 1.66
N PHE A 38 8.05 9.68 1.69
CA PHE A 38 8.33 10.93 2.41
C PHE A 38 7.80 12.16 1.67
N GLU A 39 7.78 12.16 0.34
CA GLU A 39 7.28 13.28 -0.47
C GLU A 39 5.74 13.38 -0.47
N HIS A 40 5.05 12.27 -0.76
CA HIS A 40 3.59 12.26 -0.91
C HIS A 40 2.83 11.72 0.31
N GLY A 41 3.52 11.02 1.21
CA GLY A 41 2.93 10.39 2.38
C GLY A 41 2.32 9.02 2.12
N LYS A 42 1.87 8.39 3.23
CA LYS A 42 1.32 7.04 3.26
C LYS A 42 0.10 6.86 2.35
N ALA A 43 -0.91 7.72 2.50
CA ALA A 43 -2.20 7.54 1.82
C ALA A 43 -2.05 7.53 0.28
N TYR A 44 -1.20 8.41 -0.25
CA TYR A 44 -0.97 8.49 -1.69
C TYR A 44 -0.18 7.28 -2.23
N SER A 45 0.82 6.83 -1.47
CA SER A 45 1.59 5.63 -1.80
C SER A 45 0.70 4.38 -1.85
N TYR A 46 -0.25 4.27 -0.91
CA TYR A 46 -1.19 3.15 -0.84
C TYR A 46 -2.18 3.21 -2.01
N ALA A 47 -2.71 4.39 -2.32
CA ALA A 47 -3.60 4.59 -3.46
C ALA A 47 -2.92 4.25 -4.81
N GLN A 48 -1.67 4.66 -5.00
CA GLN A 48 -0.88 4.32 -6.19
C GLN A 48 -0.63 2.81 -6.32
N ALA A 49 -0.27 2.16 -5.22
CA ALA A 49 -0.08 0.71 -5.19
C ALA A 49 -1.41 -0.09 -5.25
N GLY A 50 -2.57 0.60 -5.27
CA GLY A 50 -3.89 -0.05 -5.24
C GLY A 50 -4.19 -0.76 -3.92
N ILE A 51 -3.49 -0.38 -2.84
CA ILE A 51 -3.67 -0.95 -1.51
C ILE A 51 -4.81 -0.21 -0.82
N ILE A 52 -5.88 -0.94 -0.53
CA ILE A 52 -6.98 -0.49 0.30
C ILE A 52 -6.96 -1.30 1.58
N ASP A 53 -6.98 -0.62 2.72
CA ASP A 53 -7.13 -1.28 4.01
C ASP A 53 -8.50 -1.97 4.06
N PRO A 54 -8.58 -3.26 4.40
CA PRO A 54 -9.85 -3.98 4.42
C PRO A 54 -10.84 -3.42 5.45
N MET A 55 -10.36 -2.67 6.44
CA MET A 55 -11.18 -1.96 7.41
C MET A 55 -11.78 -0.66 6.86
N ASP A 56 -11.15 -0.10 5.81
CA ASP A 56 -11.59 1.09 5.10
C ASP A 56 -12.50 0.74 3.92
N ILE A 57 -12.55 -0.54 3.53
CA ILE A 57 -13.59 -1.05 2.63
C ILE A 57 -14.93 -0.76 3.33
N PRO A 58 -15.70 0.24 2.86
CA PRO A 58 -17.06 0.39 3.36
C PRO A 58 -17.75 -0.92 3.03
N GLU A 59 -18.62 -1.45 3.89
CA GLU A 59 -19.37 -2.69 3.63
C GLU A 59 -20.30 -2.59 2.39
N ILE A 60 -19.74 -2.40 1.19
CA ILE A 60 -20.37 -2.39 -0.12
C ILE A 60 -20.54 -3.86 -0.59
N GLY A 61 -20.51 -4.81 0.36
CA GLY A 61 -20.81 -6.22 0.12
C GLY A 61 -22.31 -6.55 0.16
N SER A 62 -23.17 -5.64 0.64
CA SER A 62 -24.58 -6.01 0.94
C SER A 62 -25.65 -5.24 0.18
N LYS A 63 -25.34 -4.30 -0.74
CA LYS A 63 -26.38 -3.45 -1.35
C LYS A 63 -26.12 -3.12 -2.83
N ASN A 64 -26.68 -3.95 -3.71
CA ASN A 64 -27.13 -3.64 -5.10
C ASN A 64 -26.01 -3.49 -6.17
N LEU A 65 -25.84 -4.31 -7.22
CA LEU A 65 -26.78 -5.14 -7.98
C LEU A 65 -28.21 -4.58 -8.09
N VAL A 66 -28.36 -3.28 -8.39
CA VAL A 66 -29.61 -2.82 -9.01
C VAL A 66 -29.37 -1.60 -9.90
N LYS A 67 -29.59 -1.87 -11.19
CA LYS A 67 -30.04 -0.97 -12.27
C LYS A 67 -29.10 0.16 -12.70
N LYS A 68 -28.35 -0.19 -13.76
CA LYS A 68 -28.31 0.59 -15.01
C LYS A 68 -29.72 1.08 -15.36
N LYS A 69 -29.93 2.39 -15.49
CA LYS A 69 -31.00 2.95 -16.31
C LYS A 69 -30.51 4.22 -16.97
#